data_AF-R6PHI1-F1
#
_entry.id   AF-R6PHI1-F1
#
_cell.length_a   1.000
_cell.length_b   1.000
_cell.length_c   1.000
_cell.angle_alpha   90.00
_cell.angle_beta   90.00
_cell.angle_gamma   90.00
#
_symmetry.space_group_name_H-M   'P 1'
#
loop_
_entity.id
_entity.type
_entity.pdbx_description
1 polymer ?
#
loop_
_entity_poly.entity_id
_entity_poly.type
_entity_poly.pdbx_seq_one_letter_code
_entity_poly.pdbx_strand_id
1 'polypeptide(L)'
;MNIKGLVRKFINGTDDDYIESEEQEYEDDFDFAPDQSPLPEPQIHPVHSRSEKTSGGNVVNINSSKNASGQVKPHVVFQKIDRFEEVAEVADILNEKRIVILNLETCPNDASQRIIDFLYGVAYANHGVFKKVAGRAYIITPYSVPVTGELLDEISGGSSNE
;
A
#
# COMPACT_ATOMS: atom_id res chain seq x y z
N MET A 1 10.94 21.22 -2.79
CA MET A 1 10.87 20.18 -1.75
C MET A 1 11.23 18.85 -2.39
N ASN A 2 12.24 18.14 -1.88
CA ASN A 2 12.70 16.87 -2.48
C ASN A 2 11.77 15.72 -2.10
N ILE A 3 11.69 14.70 -2.97
CA ILE A 3 10.82 13.53 -2.80
C ILE A 3 11.05 12.85 -1.44
N LYS A 4 12.31 12.74 -0.99
CA LYS A 4 12.70 12.25 0.35
C LYS A 4 11.95 12.91 1.50
N GLY A 5 11.85 14.24 1.47
CA GLY A 5 11.18 15.00 2.52
C GLY A 5 9.68 14.77 2.54
N LEU A 6 9.09 14.55 1.36
CA LEU A 6 7.67 14.26 1.23
C LEU A 6 7.34 12.83 1.69
N VAL A 7 8.17 11.85 1.33
CA VAL A 7 8.05 10.46 1.83
C VAL A 7 8.22 10.42 3.35
N ARG A 8 9.27 11.04 3.90
CA ARG A 8 9.47 11.07 5.35
C ARG A 8 8.28 11.69 6.08
N LYS A 9 7.74 12.81 5.57
CA LYS A 9 6.56 13.44 6.16
C LYS A 9 5.30 12.57 6.07
N PHE A 10 5.18 11.79 5.00
CA PHE A 10 4.04 10.90 4.77
C PHE A 10 4.10 9.63 5.64
N ILE A 11 5.30 9.09 5.86
CA ILE A 11 5.52 7.94 6.73
C ILE A 11 5.46 8.37 8.20
N ASN A 12 6.23 9.38 8.59
CA ASN A 12 6.38 9.79 9.99
C ASN A 12 5.32 10.83 10.42
N GLY A 13 4.21 10.96 9.68
CA GLY A 13 3.19 11.98 9.91
C GLY A 13 2.31 11.75 11.15
N THR A 14 2.63 10.75 11.96
CA THR A 14 2.05 10.49 13.28
C THR A 14 3.17 10.52 14.30
N ASP A 15 3.32 11.67 14.96
CA ASP A 15 4.19 11.83 16.13
C ASP A 15 3.84 10.77 17.20
N ASP A 16 4.89 10.18 17.78
CA ASP A 16 4.99 9.64 19.15
C ASP A 16 3.85 8.77 19.72
N ASP A 17 3.80 7.48 19.36
CA ASP A 17 3.32 6.44 20.29
C ASP A 17 4.06 5.12 20.02
N TYR A 18 5.21 4.97 20.70
CA TYR A 18 5.83 3.67 20.96
C TYR A 18 4.85 2.85 21.82
N ILE A 19 4.15 1.88 21.22
CA ILE A 19 3.63 0.74 21.99
C ILE A 19 4.72 -0.31 21.98
N GLU A 20 5.39 -0.43 23.13
CA GLU A 20 6.21 -1.59 23.49
C GLU A 20 5.30 -2.82 23.45
N SER A 21 5.41 -3.61 22.39
CA SER A 21 4.72 -4.90 22.31
C SER A 21 5.42 -5.85 23.28
N GLU A 22 4.83 -6.09 24.44
CA GLU A 22 5.18 -7.24 25.27
C GLU A 22 5.00 -8.52 24.43
N GLU A 23 6.06 -9.31 24.31
CA GLU A 23 6.03 -10.63 23.70
C GLU A 23 5.07 -11.53 24.48
N GLN A 24 3.89 -11.81 23.91
CA GLN A 24 3.00 -12.85 24.42
C GLN A 24 3.47 -14.20 23.87
N GLU A 25 4.12 -14.98 24.72
CA GLU A 25 4.50 -16.36 24.50
C GLU A 25 3.22 -17.22 24.37
N TYR A 26 2.98 -17.77 23.18
CA TYR A 26 1.86 -18.68 22.93
C TYR A 26 2.28 -20.10 23.34
N GLU A 27 1.72 -20.61 24.44
CA GLU A 27 1.70 -22.05 24.72
C GLU A 27 0.67 -22.73 23.80
N ASP A 28 1.16 -23.62 22.95
CA ASP A 28 0.41 -24.37 21.95
C ASP A 28 -0.14 -25.65 22.58
N ASP A 29 -1.43 -25.68 22.92
CA ASP A 29 -2.14 -26.91 23.25
C ASP A 29 -3.55 -26.88 22.65
N PHE A 30 -3.69 -27.41 21.43
CA PHE A 30 -4.98 -27.56 20.76
C PHE A 30 -5.17 -28.99 20.24
N ASP A 31 -5.94 -29.76 21.02
CA ASP A 31 -6.44 -31.09 20.68
C ASP A 31 -7.68 -30.94 19.76
N PHE A 32 -7.52 -31.19 18.46
CA PHE A 32 -8.59 -31.01 17.45
C PHE A 32 -9.29 -32.34 17.12
N ALA A 33 -10.52 -32.51 17.63
CA ALA A 33 -11.44 -33.54 17.18
C ALA A 33 -12.41 -32.97 16.11
N PRO A 34 -12.59 -33.61 14.95
CA PRO A 34 -13.46 -33.09 13.89
C PRO A 34 -14.93 -33.43 14.18
N ASP A 35 -15.76 -32.42 14.46
CA ASP A 35 -17.22 -32.54 14.44
C ASP A 35 -17.75 -32.21 13.03
N GLN A 36 -18.52 -33.14 12.46
CA GLN A 36 -19.14 -33.02 11.14
C GLN A 36 -20.56 -32.47 11.31
N SER A 37 -20.73 -31.17 11.05
CA SER A 37 -22.07 -30.56 10.87
C SER A 37 -22.26 -30.13 9.41
N PRO A 38 -23.39 -30.46 8.76
CA PRO A 38 -23.62 -30.12 7.36
C PRO A 38 -23.90 -28.62 7.15
N LEU A 39 -23.31 -28.07 6.08
CA LEU A 39 -23.44 -26.69 5.60
C LEU A 39 -24.87 -26.38 5.09
N PRO A 40 -25.47 -25.23 5.42
CA PRO A 40 -26.70 -24.77 4.78
C PRO A 40 -26.43 -24.10 3.41
N GLU A 41 -27.30 -24.38 2.43
CA GLU A 41 -27.24 -23.84 1.05
C GLU A 41 -27.51 -22.32 0.97
N PRO A 42 -26.89 -21.60 0.02
CA PRO A 42 -27.07 -20.15 -0.13
C PRO A 42 -28.39 -19.80 -0.85
N GLN A 43 -29.20 -18.94 -0.23
CA GLN A 43 -30.36 -18.30 -0.85
C GLN A 43 -29.94 -16.96 -1.47
N ILE A 44 -30.16 -16.79 -2.77
CA ILE A 44 -29.83 -15.58 -3.52
C ILE A 44 -30.97 -14.56 -3.36
N HIS A 45 -30.70 -13.43 -2.72
CA HIS A 45 -31.58 -12.26 -2.74
C HIS A 45 -30.95 -11.13 -3.59
N PRO A 46 -31.71 -10.45 -4.45
CA PRO A 46 -31.20 -9.34 -5.24
C PRO A 46 -31.19 -8.06 -4.38
N VAL A 47 -30.03 -7.41 -4.23
CA VAL A 47 -29.92 -6.14 -3.50
C VAL A 47 -29.71 -4.99 -4.47
N HIS A 48 -30.58 -4.00 -4.32
CA HIS A 48 -30.73 -2.79 -5.09
C HIS A 48 -29.48 -1.91 -5.16
N SER A 49 -29.31 -1.27 -6.32
CA SER A 49 -28.43 -0.13 -6.57
C SER A 49 -28.84 1.08 -5.74
N ARG A 50 -27.93 1.64 -4.91
CA ARG A 50 -28.03 3.07 -4.52
C ARG A 50 -26.73 3.70 -4.00
N SER A 51 -26.38 4.77 -4.70
CA SER A 51 -25.76 6.04 -4.27
C SER A 51 -24.32 6.04 -3.78
N GLU A 52 -23.48 6.60 -4.66
CA GLU A 52 -22.27 7.34 -4.35
C GLU A 52 -22.45 8.27 -3.16
N LYS A 53 -21.49 8.23 -2.23
CA LYS A 53 -21.13 9.35 -1.36
C LYS A 53 -19.61 9.40 -1.28
N THR A 54 -19.07 10.38 -1.99
CA THR A 54 -17.69 10.82 -1.93
C THR A 54 -17.35 11.29 -0.51
N SER A 55 -16.43 10.62 0.17
CA SER A 55 -15.72 11.18 1.32
C SER A 55 -14.25 11.26 0.92
N GLY A 56 -13.73 12.49 0.90
CA GLY A 56 -12.46 12.81 0.27
C GLY A 56 -11.27 12.25 1.03
N GLY A 57 -10.60 11.28 0.42
CA GLY A 57 -9.18 11.02 0.64
C GLY A 57 -8.37 12.19 0.08
N ASN A 58 -7.35 12.62 0.82
CA ASN A 58 -6.54 13.79 0.49
C ASN A 58 -5.60 13.47 -0.69
N VAL A 59 -6.13 13.52 -1.92
CA VAL A 59 -5.38 13.30 -3.15
C VAL A 59 -4.56 14.55 -3.48
N VAL A 60 -3.27 14.54 -3.12
CA VAL A 60 -2.32 15.56 -3.60
C VAL A 60 -1.88 15.21 -5.02
N ASN A 61 -2.67 15.66 -6.01
CA ASN A 61 -2.34 15.49 -7.42
C ASN A 61 -1.25 16.49 -7.84
N ILE A 62 0.02 16.06 -7.88
CA ILE A 62 1.10 16.90 -8.40
C ILE A 62 1.10 16.76 -9.93
N ASN A 63 0.48 17.75 -10.59
CA ASN A 63 0.52 17.88 -12.04
C ASN A 63 1.97 17.97 -12.52
N SER A 64 2.30 17.17 -13.54
CA SER A 64 3.60 17.16 -14.21
C SER A 64 3.87 18.51 -14.87
N SER A 65 4.68 19.35 -14.22
CA SER A 65 5.43 20.35 -14.95
C SER A 65 6.61 19.64 -15.59
N LYS A 66 6.62 19.57 -16.93
CA LYS A 66 7.83 19.25 -17.68
C LYS A 66 8.94 20.17 -17.18
N ASN A 67 10.08 19.60 -16.80
CA ASN A 67 11.26 20.38 -16.48
C ASN A 67 11.78 20.98 -17.80
N ALA A 68 12.49 22.11 -17.75
CA ALA A 68 13.11 22.75 -18.92
C ALA A 68 14.01 21.81 -19.77
N SER A 69 14.41 20.66 -19.21
CA SER A 69 15.27 19.64 -19.82
C SER A 69 14.52 18.51 -20.55
N GLY A 70 13.18 18.56 -20.68
CA GLY A 70 12.38 17.55 -21.40
C GLY A 70 12.21 16.19 -20.70
N GLN A 71 12.76 16.04 -19.49
CA GLN A 71 12.62 14.82 -18.68
C GLN A 71 11.24 14.74 -18.03
N VAL A 72 10.52 13.64 -18.26
CA VAL A 72 9.24 13.33 -17.61
C VAL A 72 9.52 12.95 -16.16
N LYS A 73 9.09 13.77 -15.20
CA LYS A 73 9.13 13.36 -13.79
C LYS A 73 8.10 12.24 -13.60
N PRO A 74 8.48 11.12 -12.96
CA PRO A 74 7.52 10.07 -12.64
C PRO A 74 6.44 10.64 -11.70
N HIS A 75 5.18 10.41 -12.04
CA HIS A 75 4.05 10.78 -11.20
C HIS A 75 4.00 9.82 -10.01
N VAL A 76 4.26 10.35 -8.81
CA VAL A 76 4.19 9.60 -7.55
C VAL A 76 2.94 10.00 -6.80
N VAL A 77 2.16 9.02 -6.37
CA VAL A 77 0.94 9.18 -5.57
C VAL A 77 1.19 8.59 -4.19
N PHE A 78 0.77 9.31 -3.16
CA PHE A 78 0.84 8.86 -1.77
C PHE A 78 -0.54 8.38 -1.35
N GLN A 79 -0.62 7.15 -0.83
CA GLN A 79 -1.88 6.56 -0.43
C GLN A 79 -1.76 5.96 0.97
N LYS A 80 -2.62 6.42 1.87
CA LYS A 80 -2.82 5.80 3.18
C LYS A 80 -4.06 4.92 3.03
N ILE A 81 -3.97 3.66 3.44
CA ILE A 81 -5.07 2.70 3.33
C ILE A 81 -5.32 2.13 4.71
N ASP A 82 -6.58 2.17 5.14
CA ASP A 82 -7.02 1.63 6.43
C ASP A 82 -7.86 0.37 6.23
N ARG A 83 -8.44 0.19 5.04
CA ARG A 83 -9.35 -0.89 4.73
C ARG A 83 -9.04 -1.57 3.38
N PHE A 84 -9.36 -2.85 3.31
CA PHE A 84 -9.11 -3.65 2.09
C PHE A 84 -9.88 -3.14 0.88
N GLU A 85 -11.08 -2.58 1.05
CA GLU A 85 -11.92 -2.15 -0.09
C GLU A 85 -11.28 -1.04 -0.94
N GLU A 86 -10.39 -0.24 -0.35
CA GLU A 86 -9.70 0.87 -1.01
C GLU A 86 -8.55 0.39 -1.94
N VAL A 87 -8.16 -0.89 -1.86
CA VAL A 87 -7.01 -1.42 -2.62
C VAL A 87 -7.23 -1.41 -4.13
N ALA A 88 -8.48 -1.43 -4.58
CA ALA A 88 -8.82 -1.37 -6.00
C ALA A 88 -8.38 -0.03 -6.62
N GLU A 89 -8.56 1.08 -5.91
CA GLU A 89 -8.14 2.41 -6.37
C GLU A 89 -6.62 2.47 -6.58
N VAL A 90 -5.85 1.81 -5.70
CA VAL A 90 -4.40 1.69 -5.85
C VAL A 90 -4.03 0.92 -7.13
N ALA A 91 -4.76 -0.13 -7.46
CA ALA A 91 -4.53 -0.88 -8.69
C ALA A 91 -4.80 -0.03 -9.94
N ASP A 92 -5.86 0.78 -9.92
CA ASP A 92 -6.17 1.69 -11.03
C ASP A 92 -5.06 2.73 -11.23
N ILE A 93 -4.54 3.31 -10.15
CA ILE A 93 -3.40 4.24 -10.20
C ILE A 93 -2.16 3.57 -10.83
N LEU A 94 -1.87 2.32 -10.48
CA LEU A 94 -0.76 1.55 -11.04
C LEU A 94 -0.97 1.25 -12.54
N ASN A 95 -2.21 0.96 -12.93
CA ASN A 95 -2.57 0.71 -14.34
C ASN A 95 -2.41 1.98 -15.21
N GLU A 96 -2.63 3.16 -14.63
CA GLU A 96 -2.33 4.46 -15.24
C GLU A 96 -0.82 4.78 -15.34
N LYS A 97 0.05 3.82 -15.00
CA LYS A 97 1.50 3.94 -15.06
C LYS A 97 2.08 4.96 -14.07
N ARG A 98 1.41 5.17 -12.94
CA ARG A 98 1.88 6.01 -11.83
C ARG A 98 2.51 5.18 -10.71
N ILE A 99 3.50 5.74 -10.02
CA ILE A 99 4.14 5.11 -8.85
C ILE A 99 3.25 5.37 -7.63
N VAL A 100 3.10 4.38 -6.76
CA VAL A 100 2.37 4.52 -5.49
C VAL A 100 3.31 4.33 -4.31
N ILE A 101 3.23 5.23 -3.34
CA ILE A 101 3.81 5.09 -2.01
C ILE A 101 2.67 4.85 -1.04
N LEU A 102 2.64 3.65 -0.48
CA LEU A 102 1.57 3.14 0.36
C LEU A 102 1.98 3.22 1.83
N ASN A 103 1.11 3.70 2.72
CA ASN A 103 1.26 3.59 4.18
C ASN A 103 0.08 2.78 4.76
N LEU A 104 0.40 1.70 5.48
CA LEU A 104 -0.53 0.77 6.12
C LEU A 104 -0.38 0.76 7.66
N GLU A 105 0.15 1.83 8.27
CA GLU A 105 0.41 1.89 9.72
C GLU A 105 -0.86 1.74 10.56
N THR A 106 -1.95 2.33 10.11
CA THR A 106 -3.26 2.27 10.78
C THR A 106 -4.16 1.15 10.24
N CYS A 107 -3.69 0.39 9.24
CA CYS A 107 -4.41 -0.76 8.70
C CYS A 107 -4.31 -1.96 9.65
N PRO A 108 -5.43 -2.64 9.97
CA PRO A 108 -5.42 -3.90 10.70
C PRO A 108 -4.53 -4.96 10.04
N ASN A 109 -3.95 -5.85 10.84
CA ASN A 109 -2.99 -6.85 10.35
C ASN A 109 -3.59 -7.79 9.29
N ASP A 110 -4.79 -8.30 9.52
CA ASP A 110 -5.51 -9.17 8.59
C ASP A 110 -5.80 -8.48 7.25
N ALA A 111 -6.26 -7.23 7.28
CA ALA A 111 -6.49 -6.44 6.08
C ALA A 111 -5.17 -6.11 5.36
N SER A 112 -4.12 -5.79 6.11
CA SER A 112 -2.83 -5.38 5.54
C SER A 112 -2.16 -6.49 4.74
N GLN A 113 -2.20 -7.74 5.22
CA GLN A 113 -1.63 -8.88 4.49
C GLN A 113 -2.38 -9.13 3.19
N ARG A 114 -3.72 -9.06 3.24
CA ARG A 114 -4.57 -9.19 2.04
C ARG A 114 -4.28 -8.08 1.02
N ILE A 115 -4.07 -6.84 1.47
CA ILE A 115 -3.68 -5.71 0.63
C ILE A 115 -2.32 -5.99 -0.03
N ILE A 116 -1.34 -6.45 0.75
CA ILE A 116 0.01 -6.77 0.25
C ILE A 116 -0.06 -7.87 -0.82
N ASP A 117 -0.75 -8.97 -0.55
CA ASP A 117 -0.89 -10.09 -1.50
C ASP A 117 -1.57 -9.66 -2.81
N PHE A 118 -2.65 -8.88 -2.70
CA PHE A 118 -3.35 -8.33 -3.86
C PHE A 118 -2.43 -7.43 -4.70
N LEU A 119 -1.71 -6.51 -4.06
CA LEU A 119 -0.84 -5.55 -4.75
C LEU A 119 0.43 -6.20 -5.31
N TYR A 120 0.93 -7.28 -4.72
CA TYR A 120 1.96 -8.11 -5.36
C TYR A 120 1.46 -8.70 -6.68
N GLY A 121 0.22 -9.20 -6.71
CA GLY A 121 -0.41 -9.68 -7.94
C GLY A 121 -0.53 -8.59 -9.00
N VAL A 122 -1.00 -7.39 -8.61
CA VAL A 122 -1.13 -6.24 -9.52
C VAL A 122 0.23 -5.77 -10.06
N ALA A 123 1.24 -5.69 -9.18
CA ALA A 123 2.59 -5.32 -9.56
C ALA A 123 3.17 -6.35 -10.53
N TYR A 124 3.02 -7.65 -10.24
CA TYR A 124 3.49 -8.73 -11.11
C TYR A 124 2.84 -8.65 -12.51
N ALA A 125 1.52 -8.46 -12.58
CA ALA A 125 0.81 -8.31 -13.85
C ALA A 125 1.24 -7.06 -14.65
N ASN A 126 1.63 -5.99 -13.96
CA ASN A 126 2.14 -4.78 -14.57
C ASN A 126 3.66 -4.81 -14.84
N HIS A 127 4.33 -5.96 -14.65
CA HIS A 127 5.80 -6.11 -14.67
C HIS A 127 6.52 -5.07 -13.79
N GLY A 128 5.88 -4.71 -12.68
CA GLY A 128 6.31 -3.71 -11.74
C GLY A 128 7.20 -4.22 -10.62
N VAL A 129 7.65 -3.31 -9.76
CA VAL A 129 8.39 -3.63 -8.54
C VAL A 129 7.54 -3.25 -7.33
N PHE A 130 7.43 -4.16 -6.38
CA PHE A 130 6.85 -3.93 -5.05
C PHE A 130 7.97 -4.04 -4.02
N LYS A 131 8.22 -3.00 -3.22
CA LYS A 131 9.30 -2.99 -2.23
C LYS A 131 8.86 -2.32 -0.93
N LYS A 132 9.25 -2.89 0.21
CA LYS A 132 9.12 -2.25 1.53
C LYS A 132 10.18 -1.16 1.69
N VAL A 133 9.77 0.03 2.17
CA VAL A 133 10.69 1.17 2.33
C VAL A 133 10.99 1.49 3.79
N ALA A 134 10.00 1.42 4.68
CA ALA A 134 10.15 1.58 6.14
C ALA A 134 8.86 1.10 6.84
N GLY A 135 8.91 0.72 8.12
CA GLY A 135 7.70 0.49 8.94
C GLY A 135 6.62 -0.38 8.26
N ARG A 136 5.41 0.16 8.08
CA ARG A 136 4.32 -0.42 7.26
C ARG A 136 4.10 0.39 5.98
N ALA A 137 5.19 0.91 5.40
CA ALA A 137 5.21 1.69 4.17
C ALA A 137 5.93 0.96 3.02
N TYR A 138 5.36 1.10 1.83
CA TYR A 138 5.76 0.36 0.63
C TYR A 138 5.80 1.28 -0.59
N ILE A 139 6.61 0.93 -1.58
CA ILE A 139 6.63 1.56 -2.89
C ILE A 139 6.27 0.53 -3.96
N ILE A 140 5.44 0.94 -4.90
CA ILE A 140 4.97 0.11 -6.01
C ILE A 140 5.16 0.89 -7.30
N THR A 141 5.90 0.31 -8.24
CA THR A 141 6.21 0.94 -9.52
C THR A 141 5.68 0.09 -10.67
N PRO A 142 5.02 0.67 -11.69
CA PRO A 142 4.69 -0.04 -12.92
C PRO A 142 5.89 -0.07 -13.88
N TYR A 143 5.95 -1.06 -14.79
CA TYR A 143 7.06 -1.31 -15.75
C TYR A 143 7.52 -0.13 -16.62
N SER A 144 6.77 0.97 -16.66
CA SER A 144 7.06 2.13 -17.52
C SER A 144 8.01 3.16 -16.91
N VAL A 145 8.43 3.01 -15.67
CA VAL A 145 9.45 3.90 -15.09
C VAL A 145 10.71 3.07 -14.92
N PRO A 146 11.82 3.34 -15.65
CA PRO A 146 13.12 2.90 -15.20
C PRO A 146 13.29 3.55 -13.84
N VAL A 147 13.03 2.78 -12.79
CA VAL A 147 13.33 3.19 -11.43
C VAL A 147 14.84 3.11 -11.39
N THR A 148 15.51 4.13 -11.94
CA THR A 148 16.93 4.32 -11.79
C THR A 148 17.17 4.15 -10.31
N GLY A 149 18.06 3.21 -9.94
CA GLY A 149 18.29 2.79 -8.55
C GLY A 149 18.30 3.97 -7.58
N GLU A 150 18.80 5.13 -8.03
CA GLU A 150 18.68 6.44 -7.41
C GLU A 150 17.32 6.75 -6.75
N LEU A 151 16.15 6.59 -7.40
CA LEU A 151 14.87 6.91 -6.74
C LEU A 151 14.54 5.92 -5.62
N LEU A 152 14.83 4.63 -5.82
CA LEU A 152 14.64 3.61 -4.80
C LEU A 152 15.61 3.80 -3.63
N ASP A 153 16.88 4.10 -3.91
CA ASP A 153 17.95 4.35 -2.96
C ASP A 153 17.74 5.67 -2.22
N GLU A 154 17.19 6.67 -2.91
CA GLU A 154 16.76 7.92 -2.31
C GLU A 154 15.61 7.68 -1.31
N ILE A 155 14.65 6.81 -1.64
CA ILE A 155 13.47 6.58 -0.81
C ILE A 155 13.76 5.59 0.33
N SER A 156 14.56 4.54 0.10
CA SER A 156 14.87 3.52 1.12
C SER A 156 15.85 3.98 2.18
N GLY A 157 16.41 5.19 2.06
CA GLY A 157 17.45 5.67 2.94
C GLY A 157 18.75 4.92 2.65
N GLY A 158 19.60 5.49 1.80
CA GLY A 158 20.99 5.07 1.69
C GLY A 158 21.71 5.20 3.04
N SER A 159 21.59 4.18 3.88
CA SER A 159 22.55 3.82 4.91
C SER A 159 23.52 2.83 4.30
N SER A 160 24.31 3.27 3.32
CA SER A 160 25.63 2.70 3.11
C SER A 160 26.51 3.27 4.22
N ASN A 161 26.40 2.71 5.43
CA ASN A 161 27.45 2.89 6.41
C ASN A 161 28.53 1.87 6.04
N GLU A 162 29.71 2.41 5.75
CA GLU A 162 30.98 1.72 5.49
C GLU A 162 31.38 0.77 6.63
#